data_AF-A0A7C2PWR6-F1
#
_entry.id   AF-A0A7C2PWR6-F1
#
_cell.length_a   1.000
_cell.length_b   1.000
_cell.length_c   1.000
_cell.angle_alpha   90.00
_cell.angle_beta   90.00
_cell.angle_gamma   90.00
#
_symmetry.space_group_name_H-M   'P 1'
#
loop_
_entity.id
_entity.type
_entity.pdbx_description
1 polymer ?
#
loop_
_entity_poly.entity_id
_entity_poly.type
_entity_poly.pdbx_seq_one_letter_code
_entity_poly.pdbx_strand_id
1 'polypeptide(L)'
;MLKLIAGATISLATAVAAAQTVTVTLDSPQDGQTIAAGSTIDWSISFAVSAADNQGLALLSTDLVQDPANPALFDLPPADGVPSDMTNFSRPAGVSNPGETDPTTGYIGVQRGTAGQKNLIQIGGGQHTFGVPRSPGSGVAENANVIAGVGQSGAVVLASGSFTAPSECGTYAFRLENTVANVVVQRNDPPAFSPVASATVVVSDGTITISVGVVGDIDGNGVVDLGDLAIMLSQFGMSGKLSADLNGNGVVDLGDLAILLSAWGTSCG
;
A
#
# COMPACT_ATOMS: atom_id res chain seq x y z
N MET A 1 -26.48 -63.40 26.16
CA MET A 1 -26.35 -61.96 25.84
C MET A 1 -24.88 -61.61 25.86
N LEU A 2 -24.22 -61.64 24.69
CA LEU A 2 -22.81 -61.27 24.54
C LEU A 2 -22.80 -59.89 23.83
N LYS A 3 -22.33 -58.86 24.53
CA LYS A 3 -22.28 -57.46 24.07
C LYS A 3 -21.31 -57.33 22.89
N LEU A 4 -21.76 -56.79 21.76
CA LEU A 4 -20.90 -56.25 20.71
C LEU A 4 -20.05 -55.11 21.28
N ILE A 5 -18.73 -55.19 21.16
CA ILE A 5 -17.81 -54.08 21.38
C ILE A 5 -17.74 -53.29 20.07
N ALA A 6 -18.27 -52.07 20.06
CA ALA A 6 -18.14 -51.15 18.94
C ALA A 6 -16.68 -50.72 18.80
N GLY A 7 -16.06 -51.05 17.66
CA GLY A 7 -14.73 -50.57 17.30
C GLY A 7 -14.77 -49.08 17.01
N ALA A 8 -14.04 -48.28 17.79
CA ALA A 8 -13.85 -46.87 17.51
C ALA A 8 -12.92 -46.70 16.31
N THR A 9 -13.44 -46.21 15.19
CA THR A 9 -12.65 -45.74 14.05
C THR A 9 -11.96 -44.43 14.43
N ILE A 10 -10.66 -44.48 14.66
CA ILE A 10 -9.82 -43.28 14.76
C ILE A 10 -9.61 -42.76 13.34
N SER A 11 -10.34 -41.72 12.96
CA SER A 11 -10.06 -40.97 11.75
C SER A 11 -8.84 -40.08 12.01
N LEU A 12 -7.66 -40.45 11.50
CA LEU A 12 -6.55 -39.51 11.39
C LEU A 12 -6.91 -38.52 10.28
N ALA A 13 -7.54 -37.42 10.66
CA ALA A 13 -7.53 -36.22 9.82
C ALA A 13 -6.07 -35.72 9.80
N THR A 14 -5.39 -35.88 8.66
CA THR A 14 -4.18 -35.10 8.38
C THR A 14 -4.61 -33.64 8.30
N ALA A 15 -4.54 -32.93 9.43
CA ALA A 15 -4.60 -31.48 9.41
C ALA A 15 -3.39 -31.01 8.62
N VAL A 16 -3.62 -30.52 7.40
CA VAL A 16 -2.65 -29.67 6.74
C VAL A 16 -2.49 -28.48 7.68
N ALA A 17 -1.31 -28.30 8.28
CA ALA A 17 -1.03 -27.12 9.08
C ALA A 17 -1.35 -25.90 8.21
N ALA A 18 -2.22 -25.01 8.69
CA ALA A 18 -2.48 -23.76 8.01
C ALA A 18 -1.13 -23.06 7.78
N ALA A 19 -0.88 -22.62 6.55
CA ALA A 19 0.34 -21.90 6.23
C ALA A 19 0.26 -20.52 6.90
N GLN A 20 1.21 -20.23 7.79
CA GLN A 20 1.34 -18.91 8.43
C GLN A 20 1.46 -17.85 7.33
N THR A 21 0.43 -17.03 7.17
CA THR A 21 0.25 -16.14 6.03
C THR A 21 0.25 -14.69 6.48
N VAL A 22 0.92 -13.83 5.72
CA VAL A 22 0.82 -12.37 5.84
C VAL A 22 0.25 -11.84 4.53
N THR A 23 -0.97 -11.31 4.59
CA THR A 23 -1.61 -10.65 3.45
C THR A 23 -1.28 -9.18 3.49
N VAL A 24 -0.84 -8.60 2.37
CA VAL A 24 -0.45 -7.20 2.23
C VAL A 24 -1.25 -6.55 1.09
N THR A 25 -1.69 -5.32 1.32
CA THR A 25 -2.43 -4.51 0.35
C THR A 25 -1.80 -3.13 0.21
N LEU A 26 -1.86 -2.57 -0.99
CA LEU A 26 -1.61 -1.18 -1.30
C LEU A 26 -2.96 -0.57 -1.70
N ASP A 27 -3.32 0.53 -1.07
CA ASP A 27 -4.60 1.21 -1.28
C ASP A 27 -4.37 2.71 -1.52
N SER A 28 -5.25 3.31 -2.31
CA SER A 28 -5.34 4.75 -2.51
C SER A 28 -6.80 5.16 -2.66
N PRO A 29 -7.27 6.22 -1.99
CA PRO A 29 -8.58 6.79 -2.27
C PRO A 29 -8.76 7.21 -3.72
N GLN A 30 -7.66 7.53 -4.43
CA GLN A 30 -7.64 7.95 -5.82
C GLN A 30 -7.43 6.79 -6.81
N ASP A 31 -7.37 5.53 -6.35
CA ASP A 31 -7.18 4.38 -7.24
C ASP A 31 -8.31 4.28 -8.28
N GLY A 32 -7.91 4.09 -9.55
CA GLY A 32 -8.79 4.05 -10.71
C GLY A 32 -9.38 5.40 -11.13
N GLN A 33 -9.05 6.52 -10.46
CA GLN A 33 -9.63 7.83 -10.75
C GLN A 33 -8.79 8.63 -11.75
N THR A 34 -9.46 9.56 -12.45
CA THR A 34 -8.82 10.64 -13.19
C THR A 34 -8.76 11.88 -12.32
N ILE A 35 -7.56 12.41 -12.08
CA ILE A 35 -7.32 13.59 -11.26
C ILE A 35 -6.54 14.65 -12.03
N ALA A 36 -6.65 15.90 -11.59
CA ALA A 36 -5.88 17.00 -12.15
C ALA A 36 -4.41 16.91 -11.72
N ALA A 37 -3.49 17.30 -12.61
CA ALA A 37 -2.09 17.53 -12.27
C ALA A 37 -1.96 18.44 -11.03
N GLY A 38 -0.96 18.16 -10.18
CA GLY A 38 -0.78 18.90 -8.93
C GLY A 38 -1.70 18.46 -7.77
N SER A 39 -2.68 17.59 -8.02
CA SER A 39 -3.53 17.04 -6.97
C SER A 39 -2.74 16.09 -6.04
N THR A 40 -3.14 16.00 -4.78
CA THR A 40 -2.55 15.04 -3.84
C THR A 40 -3.07 13.63 -4.12
N ILE A 41 -2.15 12.67 -4.20
CA ILE A 41 -2.42 11.23 -4.24
C ILE A 41 -2.00 10.64 -2.91
N ASP A 42 -2.96 10.14 -2.14
CA ASP A 42 -2.70 9.49 -0.87
C ASP A 42 -2.57 7.98 -1.08
N TRP A 43 -1.69 7.33 -0.33
CA TRP A 43 -1.53 5.89 -0.37
C TRP A 43 -1.34 5.31 1.02
N SER A 44 -1.76 4.06 1.20
CA SER A 44 -1.52 3.29 2.42
C SER A 44 -1.15 1.85 2.10
N ILE A 45 -0.23 1.30 2.87
CA ILE A 45 0.13 -0.12 2.86
C ILE A 45 -0.42 -0.72 4.13
N SER A 46 -1.27 -1.74 4.02
CA SER A 46 -1.85 -2.44 5.15
C SER A 46 -1.52 -3.92 5.09
N PHE A 47 -1.57 -4.59 6.24
CA PHE A 47 -1.37 -6.03 6.31
C PHE A 47 -2.29 -6.70 7.34
N ALA A 48 -2.55 -7.98 7.11
CA ALA A 48 -3.20 -8.87 8.08
C ALA A 48 -2.39 -10.17 8.19
N VAL A 49 -2.40 -10.78 9.37
CA VAL A 49 -1.68 -12.01 9.68
C VAL A 49 -2.69 -13.10 10.01
N SER A 50 -2.48 -14.31 9.48
CA SER A 50 -3.31 -15.46 9.81
C SER A 50 -3.34 -15.70 11.34
N ALA A 51 -4.52 -16.07 11.84
CA ALA A 51 -4.72 -16.38 13.24
C ALA A 51 -4.57 -17.89 13.50
N ALA A 52 -4.32 -18.25 14.76
CA ALA A 52 -4.21 -19.63 15.28
C ALA A 52 -3.00 -20.47 14.85
N ASP A 53 -2.24 -20.09 13.82
CA ASP A 53 -1.04 -20.81 13.36
C ASP A 53 0.29 -20.11 13.72
N ASN A 54 0.23 -18.87 14.23
CA ASN A 54 1.34 -18.06 14.71
C ASN A 54 0.88 -17.09 15.83
N GLN A 55 1.80 -16.28 16.36
CA GLN A 55 1.54 -15.29 17.41
C GLN A 55 1.70 -13.83 16.94
N GLY A 56 1.45 -13.56 15.66
CA GLY A 56 1.47 -12.23 15.05
C GLY A 56 2.76 -11.91 14.29
N LEU A 57 2.80 -10.71 13.69
CA LEU A 57 3.90 -10.27 12.85
C LEU A 57 5.21 -10.13 13.63
N ALA A 58 6.30 -10.67 13.09
CA ALA A 58 7.65 -10.42 13.59
C ALA A 58 8.40 -9.39 12.74
N LEU A 59 8.28 -9.47 11.42
CA LEU A 59 8.89 -8.55 10.47
C LEU A 59 8.03 -8.46 9.21
N LEU A 60 7.87 -7.25 8.68
CA LEU A 60 7.34 -7.00 7.34
C LEU A 60 8.18 -5.91 6.69
N SER A 61 8.63 -6.15 5.47
CA SER A 61 9.25 -5.14 4.64
C SER A 61 8.79 -5.26 3.20
N THR A 62 8.60 -4.14 2.51
CA THR A 62 8.19 -4.09 1.11
C THR A 62 8.76 -2.86 0.42
N ASP A 63 8.90 -2.92 -0.90
CA ASP A 63 9.19 -1.78 -1.73
C ASP A 63 7.89 -1.20 -2.30
N LEU A 64 7.84 0.12 -2.50
CA LEU A 64 6.86 0.82 -3.31
C LEU A 64 7.59 1.35 -4.55
N VAL A 65 7.20 0.85 -5.71
CA VAL A 65 7.88 1.14 -6.98
C VAL A 65 6.91 1.75 -7.99
N GLN A 66 7.46 2.62 -8.84
CA GLN A 66 6.78 3.18 -10.00
C GLN A 66 6.87 2.20 -11.17
N ASP A 67 5.85 2.14 -12.02
CA ASP A 67 5.98 1.48 -13.31
C ASP A 67 6.98 2.24 -14.21
N PRO A 68 8.00 1.58 -14.78
CA PRO A 68 8.91 2.22 -15.74
C PRO A 68 8.23 2.78 -16.98
N ALA A 69 7.00 2.35 -17.28
CA ALA A 69 6.17 2.85 -18.38
C ALA A 69 5.29 4.05 -18.00
N ASN A 70 5.34 4.54 -16.76
CA ASN A 70 4.65 5.77 -16.36
C ASN A 70 5.08 6.93 -17.27
N PRO A 71 4.16 7.84 -17.66
CA PRO A 71 4.48 8.96 -18.55
C PRO A 71 5.69 9.77 -18.08
N ALA A 72 5.69 10.12 -16.80
CA ALA A 72 6.83 10.68 -16.08
C ALA A 72 7.21 9.82 -14.85
N LEU A 73 8.45 9.95 -14.42
CA LEU A 73 8.96 9.40 -13.17
C LEU A 73 9.40 10.53 -12.25
N PHE A 74 9.35 10.30 -10.94
CA PHE A 74 9.79 11.26 -9.92
C PHE A 74 10.43 10.55 -8.73
N ASP A 75 11.00 11.29 -7.79
CA ASP A 75 11.47 10.72 -6.52
C ASP A 75 10.26 10.51 -5.60
N LEU A 76 9.87 9.24 -5.36
CA LEU A 76 8.79 8.92 -4.41
C LEU A 76 9.15 9.41 -3.01
N PRO A 77 8.34 10.26 -2.37
CA PRO A 77 8.63 10.72 -1.02
C PRO A 77 8.53 9.56 -0.01
N PRO A 78 9.30 9.60 1.09
CA PRO A 78 9.13 8.64 2.18
C PRO A 78 7.72 8.68 2.78
N ALA A 79 7.32 7.61 3.46
CA ALA A 79 6.06 7.56 4.21
C ALA A 79 6.01 8.67 5.28
N ASP A 80 4.81 9.10 5.68
CA ASP A 80 4.62 10.24 6.61
C ASP A 80 5.24 10.02 8.00
N GLY A 81 5.40 8.75 8.40
CA GLY A 81 5.92 8.38 9.70
C GLY A 81 5.77 6.89 10.01
N VAL A 82 6.18 6.52 11.21
CA VAL A 82 5.94 5.18 11.77
C VAL A 82 4.56 5.18 12.43
N PRO A 83 3.61 4.33 12.01
CA PRO A 83 2.32 4.20 12.69
C PRO A 83 2.49 3.81 14.16
N SER A 84 1.57 4.25 15.03
CA SER A 84 1.64 4.01 16.49
C SER A 84 1.80 2.53 16.83
N ASP A 85 1.05 1.69 16.13
CA ASP A 85 1.00 0.24 16.34
C ASP A 85 2.26 -0.47 15.84
N MET A 86 3.08 0.24 15.06
CA MET A 86 4.30 -0.26 14.43
C MET A 86 5.58 0.30 15.07
N THR A 87 5.47 1.07 16.15
CA THR A 87 6.63 1.66 16.86
C THR A 87 7.65 0.61 17.31
N ASN A 88 7.21 -0.60 17.67
CA ASN A 88 8.12 -1.69 18.07
C ASN A 88 8.88 -2.34 16.90
N PHE A 89 8.55 -1.98 15.66
CA PHE A 89 9.20 -2.49 14.44
C PHE A 89 10.23 -1.49 13.88
N SER A 90 10.12 -0.21 14.26
CA SER A 90 11.07 0.83 13.88
C SER A 90 12.16 1.02 14.93
N ARG A 91 13.32 1.50 14.48
CA ARG A 91 14.35 2.06 15.37
C ARG A 91 13.78 3.19 16.25
N PRO A 92 14.26 3.33 17.51
CA PRO A 92 15.29 2.50 18.14
C PRO A 92 14.76 1.21 18.78
N ALA A 93 13.45 1.05 18.96
CA ALA A 93 12.87 -0.10 19.66
C ALA A 93 13.12 -1.42 18.90
N GLY A 94 12.74 -1.45 17.62
CA GLY A 94 12.89 -2.57 16.72
C GLY A 94 14.10 -2.45 15.79
N VAL A 95 14.00 -3.13 14.66
CA VAL A 95 15.02 -3.22 13.61
C VAL A 95 14.41 -2.76 12.29
N SER A 96 14.87 -1.62 11.80
CA SER A 96 14.61 -1.14 10.44
C SER A 96 15.92 -0.62 9.85
N ASN A 97 15.88 -0.25 8.56
CA ASN A 97 16.99 0.47 7.95
C ASN A 97 17.32 1.75 8.76
N PRO A 98 18.59 2.16 8.84
CA PRO A 98 18.93 3.50 9.31
C PRO A 98 18.22 4.56 8.46
N GLY A 99 17.80 5.65 9.10
CA GLY A 99 17.32 6.82 8.34
C GLY A 99 18.47 7.52 7.61
N GLU A 100 18.14 8.26 6.55
CA GLU A 100 19.11 9.04 5.77
C GLU A 100 18.82 10.53 5.94
N THR A 101 19.82 11.30 6.41
CA THR A 101 19.84 12.76 6.67
C THR A 101 18.72 13.38 7.53
N ASP A 102 17.45 13.00 7.32
CA ASP A 102 16.21 13.24 8.07
C ASP A 102 15.11 12.55 7.21
N PRO A 103 14.48 11.42 7.60
CA PRO A 103 14.02 10.98 8.93
C PRO A 103 15.07 10.23 9.78
N THR A 104 14.75 10.03 11.06
CA THR A 104 15.57 9.27 12.03
C THR A 104 15.49 7.74 11.85
N THR A 105 14.63 7.23 10.96
CA THR A 105 14.43 5.81 10.69
C THR A 105 14.17 5.56 9.20
N GLY A 106 14.76 4.51 8.64
CA GLY A 106 14.46 4.03 7.30
C GLY A 106 13.22 3.14 7.25
N TYR A 107 12.49 3.01 8.36
CA TYR A 107 11.20 2.31 8.41
C TYR A 107 10.20 2.91 7.41
N ILE A 108 10.24 4.23 7.22
CA ILE A 108 9.34 4.94 6.29
C ILE A 108 9.75 4.76 4.81
N GLY A 109 10.63 3.80 4.55
CA GLY A 109 11.23 3.54 3.25
C GLY A 109 12.42 4.44 2.98
N VAL A 110 13.31 3.96 2.11
CA VAL A 110 14.51 4.68 1.71
C VAL A 110 14.49 4.90 0.21
N GLN A 111 14.70 6.14 -0.23
CA GLN A 111 14.72 6.44 -1.64
C GLN A 111 15.94 5.81 -2.32
N ARG A 112 15.72 5.07 -3.41
CA ARG A 112 16.78 4.44 -4.22
C ARG A 112 16.47 4.51 -5.71
N GLY A 113 17.53 4.59 -6.51
CA GLY A 113 17.46 4.69 -7.95
C GLY A 113 18.11 5.98 -8.47
N THR A 114 17.86 6.29 -9.73
CA THR A 114 18.30 7.54 -10.37
C THR A 114 17.61 8.73 -9.72
N ALA A 115 18.33 9.82 -9.47
CA ALA A 115 17.73 11.05 -8.94
C ALA A 115 16.66 11.59 -9.91
N GLY A 116 15.51 11.96 -9.35
CA GLY A 116 14.30 12.31 -10.11
C GLY A 116 13.48 11.09 -10.55
N GLN A 117 13.81 9.88 -10.14
CA GLN A 117 13.12 8.63 -10.49
C GLN A 117 13.20 7.58 -9.36
N LYS A 118 13.48 8.00 -8.13
CA LYS A 118 13.71 7.07 -7.03
C LYS A 118 12.43 6.37 -6.61
N ASN A 119 12.52 5.06 -6.45
CA ASN A 119 11.53 4.26 -5.75
C ASN A 119 11.75 4.32 -4.23
N LEU A 120 10.75 3.88 -3.47
CA LEU A 120 10.83 3.81 -2.02
C LEU A 120 11.03 2.35 -1.61
N ILE A 121 12.24 2.00 -1.17
CA ILE A 121 12.56 0.60 -0.84
C ILE A 121 12.51 0.34 0.66
N GLN A 122 12.25 -0.92 1.01
CA GLN A 122 12.35 -1.46 2.36
C GLN A 122 11.53 -0.68 3.39
N ILE A 123 10.30 -0.29 3.02
CA ILE A 123 9.30 0.24 3.95
C ILE A 123 8.98 -0.86 4.97
N GLY A 124 8.98 -0.52 6.25
CA GLY A 124 8.72 -1.45 7.35
C GLY A 124 9.95 -1.81 8.17
N GLY A 125 9.84 -2.89 8.94
CA GLY A 125 10.84 -3.30 9.91
C GLY A 125 10.43 -4.54 10.67
N GLY A 126 11.17 -4.84 11.74
CA GLY A 126 10.96 -6.02 12.56
C GLY A 126 11.04 -5.72 14.05
N GLN A 127 10.29 -6.48 14.83
CA GLN A 127 10.47 -6.53 16.27
C GLN A 127 11.83 -7.16 16.59
N HIS A 128 12.43 -6.73 17.69
CA HIS A 128 13.66 -7.33 18.15
C HIS A 128 13.38 -8.60 18.98
N THR A 129 13.64 -9.77 18.38
CA THR A 129 13.24 -11.08 18.91
C THR A 129 14.34 -11.83 19.66
N PHE A 130 15.57 -11.30 19.73
CA PHE A 130 16.72 -11.98 20.37
C PHE A 130 16.65 -12.06 21.90
N GLY A 131 15.66 -11.40 22.52
CA GLY A 131 15.42 -11.47 23.97
C GLY A 131 16.33 -10.57 24.82
N VAL A 132 17.50 -10.15 24.32
CA VAL A 132 18.42 -9.29 25.07
C VAL A 132 18.54 -7.91 24.42
N PRO A 133 17.98 -6.83 25.01
CA PRO A 133 17.97 -5.51 24.39
C PRO A 133 19.39 -4.95 24.26
N ARG A 134 19.62 -4.17 23.21
CA ARG A 134 20.84 -3.35 23.10
C ARG A 134 20.81 -2.22 24.12
N SER A 135 21.98 -1.68 24.43
CA SER A 135 22.10 -0.55 25.35
C SER A 135 21.23 0.64 24.88
N PRO A 136 20.54 1.32 25.81
CA PRO A 136 19.79 2.53 25.48
C PRO A 136 20.67 3.56 24.75
N GLY A 137 20.14 4.17 23.69
CA GLY A 137 20.86 5.12 22.84
C GLY A 137 21.78 4.50 21.77
N SER A 138 21.78 3.16 21.62
CA SER A 138 22.47 2.49 20.51
C SER A 138 21.78 2.65 19.15
N GLY A 139 20.53 3.13 19.15
CA GLY A 139 19.75 3.51 17.97
C GLY A 139 19.05 2.34 17.27
N VAL A 140 19.03 1.13 17.82
CA VAL A 140 18.38 -0.07 17.24
C VAL A 140 18.21 -1.18 18.27
N ALA A 141 17.15 -1.98 18.15
CA ALA A 141 16.92 -3.18 18.96
C ALA A 141 17.01 -2.93 20.50
N GLU A 142 16.60 -1.75 20.94
CA GLU A 142 16.64 -1.35 22.36
C GLU A 142 15.47 -1.92 23.17
N ASN A 143 14.42 -2.41 22.51
CA ASN A 143 13.31 -3.10 23.16
C ASN A 143 13.34 -4.60 22.82
N ALA A 144 13.43 -5.48 23.81
CA ALA A 144 13.36 -6.92 23.59
C ALA A 144 11.96 -7.51 23.82
N ASN A 145 10.99 -6.69 24.24
CA ASN A 145 9.62 -7.15 24.47
C ASN A 145 8.91 -7.28 23.11
N VAL A 146 8.67 -8.52 22.70
CA VAL A 146 7.87 -8.84 21.51
C VAL A 146 6.38 -8.70 21.83
N ILE A 147 5.68 -7.94 20.99
CA ILE A 147 4.24 -7.77 20.98
C ILE A 147 3.63 -8.91 20.15
N ALA A 148 2.81 -9.73 20.79
CA ALA A 148 2.07 -10.79 20.11
C ALA A 148 0.76 -10.24 19.49
N GLY A 149 0.20 -10.97 18.53
CA GLY A 149 -1.09 -10.67 17.93
C GLY A 149 -1.12 -9.53 16.91
N VAL A 150 0.02 -8.91 16.61
CA VAL A 150 0.11 -7.83 15.61
C VAL A 150 -0.40 -8.34 14.26
N GLY A 151 -1.46 -7.71 13.75
CA GLY A 151 -2.13 -8.06 12.50
C GLY A 151 -3.12 -9.23 12.57
N GLN A 152 -3.36 -9.84 13.74
CA GLN A 152 -4.29 -10.97 13.87
C GLN A 152 -5.75 -10.57 14.18
N SER A 153 -5.99 -9.30 14.54
CA SER A 153 -7.32 -8.78 14.91
C SER A 153 -7.96 -7.91 13.81
N GLY A 154 -7.39 -7.92 12.61
CA GLY A 154 -7.79 -7.06 11.50
C GLY A 154 -6.57 -6.50 10.77
N ALA A 155 -6.83 -5.76 9.68
CA ALA A 155 -5.77 -5.10 8.93
C ALA A 155 -5.11 -3.99 9.78
N VAL A 156 -3.79 -3.92 9.73
CA VAL A 156 -2.96 -2.91 10.39
C VAL A 156 -2.22 -2.12 9.32
N VAL A 157 -2.18 -0.80 9.46
CA VAL A 157 -1.42 0.06 8.55
C VAL A 157 0.07 -0.11 8.84
N LEU A 158 0.83 -0.59 7.84
CA LEU A 158 2.29 -0.65 7.87
C LEU A 158 2.88 0.75 7.71
N ALA A 159 2.39 1.49 6.72
CA ALA A 159 2.86 2.83 6.35
C ALA A 159 1.80 3.54 5.50
N SER A 160 1.82 4.86 5.52
CA SER A 160 1.03 5.71 4.62
C SER A 160 1.84 6.92 4.21
N GLY A 161 1.50 7.51 3.08
CA GLY A 161 2.12 8.74 2.61
C GLY A 161 1.30 9.37 1.51
N SER A 162 1.84 10.44 0.94
CA SER A 162 1.25 11.10 -0.21
C SER A 162 2.31 11.60 -1.18
N PHE A 163 1.92 11.80 -2.42
CA PHE A 163 2.72 12.51 -3.42
C PHE A 163 1.83 13.36 -4.31
N THR A 164 2.45 14.28 -5.04
CA THR A 164 1.76 15.16 -5.97
C THR A 164 1.64 14.51 -7.34
N ALA A 165 0.44 14.52 -7.91
CA ALA A 165 0.17 14.09 -9.28
C ALA A 165 1.10 14.84 -10.27
N PRO A 166 1.86 14.13 -11.13
CA PRO A 166 2.75 14.76 -12.09
C PRO A 166 2.02 15.68 -13.08
N SER A 167 2.77 16.52 -13.80
CA SER A 167 2.21 17.42 -14.83
C SER A 167 1.93 16.72 -16.16
N GLU A 168 2.65 15.63 -16.45
CA GLU A 168 2.44 14.86 -17.67
C GLU A 168 1.15 14.03 -17.57
N CYS A 169 0.26 14.20 -18.54
CA CYS A 169 -0.97 13.44 -18.65
C CYS A 169 -0.69 11.96 -18.88
N GLY A 170 -1.59 11.11 -18.41
CA GLY A 170 -1.59 9.68 -18.67
C GLY A 170 -1.80 8.85 -17.41
N THR A 171 -1.74 7.54 -17.58
CA THR A 171 -1.98 6.59 -16.50
C THR A 171 -0.67 6.23 -15.81
N TYR A 172 -0.64 6.42 -14.49
CA TYR A 172 0.47 6.11 -13.61
C TYR A 172 0.13 4.89 -12.77
N ALA A 173 1.02 3.91 -12.73
CA ALA A 173 0.91 2.74 -11.87
C ALA A 173 2.03 2.72 -10.82
N PHE A 174 1.66 2.33 -9.61
CA PHE A 174 2.56 2.12 -8.48
C PHE A 174 2.24 0.77 -7.86
N ARG A 175 3.26 0.00 -7.50
CA ARG A 175 3.06 -1.36 -6.99
C ARG A 175 4.00 -1.73 -5.87
N LEU A 176 3.59 -2.74 -5.11
CA LEU A 176 4.44 -3.39 -4.13
C LEU A 176 5.35 -4.41 -4.79
N GLU A 177 6.63 -4.38 -4.43
CA GLU A 177 7.62 -5.36 -4.83
C GLU A 177 8.46 -5.83 -3.65
N ASN A 178 9.15 -6.96 -3.82
CA ASN A 178 10.11 -7.52 -2.86
C ASN A 178 9.56 -7.65 -1.43
N THR A 179 8.25 -7.89 -1.30
CA THR A 179 7.59 -8.04 0.00
C THR A 179 8.08 -9.29 0.71
N VAL A 180 8.61 -9.12 1.91
CA VAL A 180 9.09 -10.21 2.78
C VAL A 180 8.46 -10.09 4.16
N ALA A 181 8.07 -11.23 4.74
CA ALA A 181 7.49 -11.25 6.07
C ALA A 181 7.87 -12.50 6.85
N ASN A 182 7.92 -12.33 8.17
CA ASN A 182 8.09 -13.38 9.15
C ASN A 182 7.10 -13.16 10.29
N VAL A 183 6.70 -14.25 10.93
CA VAL A 183 5.79 -14.22 12.09
C VAL A 183 6.44 -14.84 13.31
N VAL A 184 5.93 -14.47 14.48
CA VAL A 184 6.34 -15.03 15.76
C VAL A 184 5.73 -16.42 15.90
N VAL A 185 6.56 -17.46 16.04
CA VAL A 185 6.08 -18.83 16.28
C VAL A 185 5.66 -18.98 17.73
N GLN A 186 6.50 -18.47 18.63
CA GLN A 186 6.26 -18.47 20.06
C GLN A 186 6.85 -17.21 20.68
N ARG A 187 6.03 -16.43 21.36
CA ARG A 187 6.48 -15.28 22.14
C ARG A 187 6.99 -15.77 23.49
N ASN A 188 8.23 -15.43 23.80
CA ASN A 188 8.87 -15.70 25.08
C ASN A 188 9.19 -14.37 25.78
N ASP A 189 9.18 -14.37 27.12
CA ASP A 189 9.63 -13.20 27.88
C ASP A 189 11.15 -13.05 27.81
N PRO A 190 11.69 -11.83 27.62
CA PRO A 190 13.10 -11.53 27.81
C PRO A 190 13.64 -12.09 29.14
N PRO A 191 14.85 -12.69 29.16
CA PRO A 191 15.86 -12.67 28.10
C PRO A 191 15.73 -13.80 27.06
N ALA A 192 14.66 -14.60 27.11
CA ALA A 192 14.51 -15.73 26.18
C ALA A 192 14.23 -15.25 24.75
N PHE A 193 14.86 -15.90 23.78
CA PHE A 193 14.62 -15.69 22.35
C PHE A 193 13.18 -16.04 21.98
N SER A 194 12.52 -15.20 21.19
CA SER A 194 11.21 -15.51 20.59
C SER A 194 11.41 -16.04 19.17
N PRO A 195 11.26 -17.35 18.90
CA PRO A 195 11.45 -17.92 17.57
C PRO A 195 10.47 -17.35 16.54
N VAL A 196 10.98 -17.15 15.32
CA VAL A 196 10.24 -16.66 14.17
C VAL A 196 10.32 -17.65 13.02
N ALA A 197 9.33 -17.62 12.13
CA ALA A 197 9.31 -18.41 10.90
C ALA A 197 9.00 -17.50 9.70
N SER A 198 9.45 -17.89 8.51
CA SER A 198 9.06 -17.22 7.27
C SER A 198 7.56 -17.42 7.06
N ALA A 199 6.88 -16.34 6.69
CA ALA A 199 5.48 -16.40 6.32
C ALA A 199 5.33 -16.59 4.81
N THR A 200 4.22 -17.20 4.41
CA THR A 200 3.75 -17.07 3.03
C THR A 200 3.20 -15.65 2.86
N VAL A 201 3.78 -14.87 1.95
CA VAL A 201 3.31 -13.52 1.65
C VAL A 201 2.29 -13.58 0.53
N VAL A 202 1.13 -12.97 0.75
CA VAL A 202 0.08 -12.80 -0.27
C VAL A 202 -0.11 -11.31 -0.49
N VAL A 203 0.17 -10.83 -1.70
CA VAL A 203 -0.14 -9.45 -2.09
C VAL A 203 -1.48 -9.47 -2.84
N SER A 204 -2.59 -9.11 -2.16
CA SER A 204 -3.94 -9.28 -2.72
C SER A 204 -4.39 -8.13 -3.62
N ASP A 205 -3.93 -6.90 -3.32
CA ASP A 205 -4.15 -5.68 -4.11
C ASP A 205 -2.84 -4.89 -4.09
N GLY A 206 -1.89 -5.33 -4.93
CA GLY A 206 -0.51 -4.85 -4.88
C GLY A 206 -0.20 -3.68 -5.80
N THR A 207 -1.20 -3.10 -6.46
CA THR A 207 -1.01 -2.07 -7.48
C THR A 207 -2.14 -1.07 -7.41
N ILE A 208 -1.80 0.22 -7.41
CA ILE A 208 -2.73 1.33 -7.59
C ILE A 208 -2.43 2.00 -8.93
N THR A 209 -3.48 2.46 -9.60
CA THR A 209 -3.44 3.09 -10.91
C THR A 209 -4.18 4.42 -10.86
N ILE A 210 -3.52 5.52 -11.20
CA ILE A 210 -4.10 6.86 -11.19
C ILE A 210 -3.92 7.48 -12.57
N SER A 211 -4.99 8.02 -13.14
CA SER A 211 -4.91 8.77 -14.39
C SER A 211 -4.75 10.26 -14.08
N VAL A 212 -3.70 10.88 -14.58
CA VAL A 212 -3.57 12.33 -14.61
C VAL A 212 -4.17 12.84 -15.92
N GLY A 213 -5.14 13.73 -15.80
CA GLY A 213 -5.86 14.27 -16.94
C GLY A 213 -6.37 15.68 -16.69
N VAL A 214 -6.93 16.27 -17.72
CA VAL A 214 -7.61 17.56 -17.63
C VAL A 214 -9.11 17.31 -17.68
N VAL A 215 -9.86 17.85 -16.71
CA VAL A 215 -11.32 17.73 -16.74
C VAL A 215 -11.85 18.46 -17.97
N GLY A 216 -12.62 17.77 -18.80
CA GLY A 216 -13.14 18.32 -20.06
C GLY A 216 -12.33 17.97 -21.30
N ASP A 217 -11.19 17.29 -21.16
CA ASP A 217 -10.47 16.65 -22.27
C ASP A 217 -11.15 15.31 -22.57
N ILE A 218 -12.16 15.37 -23.44
CA ILE A 218 -13.05 14.27 -23.79
C ILE A 218 -12.42 13.37 -24.85
N ASP A 219 -11.57 13.92 -25.72
CA ASP A 219 -10.88 13.14 -26.76
C ASP A 219 -9.56 12.51 -26.27
N GLY A 220 -9.05 12.94 -25.11
CA GLY A 220 -7.87 12.41 -24.43
C GLY A 220 -6.56 12.89 -25.04
N ASN A 221 -6.56 14.02 -25.74
CA ASN A 221 -5.37 14.57 -26.41
C ASN A 221 -4.49 15.43 -25.49
N GLY A 222 -4.92 15.67 -24.25
CA GLY A 222 -4.22 16.44 -23.23
C GLY A 222 -4.54 17.93 -23.19
N VAL A 223 -5.47 18.44 -24.01
CA VAL A 223 -5.93 19.85 -24.02
C VAL A 223 -7.44 19.94 -24.15
N VAL A 224 -8.06 20.87 -23.40
CA VAL A 224 -9.50 21.16 -23.53
C VAL A 224 -9.71 22.22 -24.61
N ASP A 225 -10.20 21.82 -25.78
CA ASP A 225 -10.41 22.71 -26.91
C ASP A 225 -11.69 22.44 -27.74
N LEU A 226 -11.68 22.88 -29.00
CA LEU A 226 -12.80 22.72 -29.92
C LEU A 226 -13.10 21.25 -30.25
N GLY A 227 -12.11 20.35 -30.17
CA GLY A 227 -12.29 18.91 -30.32
C GLY A 227 -13.23 18.37 -29.26
N ASP A 228 -12.98 18.71 -28.00
CA ASP A 228 -13.83 18.27 -26.88
C ASP A 228 -15.22 18.86 -26.95
N LEU A 229 -15.32 20.16 -27.28
CA LEU A 229 -16.60 20.82 -27.49
C LEU A 229 -17.41 20.14 -28.59
N ALA A 230 -16.77 19.74 -29.68
CA ALA A 230 -17.45 19.05 -30.78
C ALA A 230 -18.01 17.69 -30.32
N ILE A 231 -17.25 16.94 -29.50
CA ILE A 231 -17.73 15.67 -28.92
C ILE A 231 -18.88 15.94 -27.96
N MET A 232 -18.76 16.92 -27.06
CA MET A 232 -19.82 17.28 -26.13
C MET A 232 -21.11 17.66 -26.85
N LEU A 233 -21.04 18.52 -27.87
CA LEU A 233 -22.20 18.92 -28.66
C LEU A 233 -22.82 17.74 -29.42
N SER A 234 -22.03 16.75 -29.82
CA SER A 234 -22.54 15.52 -30.44
C SER A 234 -23.33 14.63 -29.46
N GLN A 235 -23.06 14.75 -28.16
CA GLN A 235 -23.70 14.00 -27.09
C GLN A 235 -24.76 14.82 -26.33
N PHE A 236 -24.94 16.10 -26.66
CA PHE A 236 -25.76 17.02 -25.90
C PHE A 236 -27.24 16.60 -25.85
N GLY A 237 -27.81 16.56 -24.65
CA GLY A 237 -29.17 16.10 -24.39
C GLY A 237 -29.34 14.57 -24.39
N MET A 238 -28.27 13.79 -24.60
CA MET A 238 -28.31 12.34 -24.47
C MET A 238 -28.16 11.90 -23.00
N SER A 239 -28.63 10.69 -22.70
CA SER A 239 -28.51 10.07 -21.38
C SER A 239 -27.80 8.72 -21.46
N GLY A 240 -27.14 8.31 -20.38
CA GLY A 240 -26.39 7.06 -20.28
C GLY A 240 -24.92 7.29 -19.90
N LYS A 241 -24.09 6.25 -20.06
CA LYS A 241 -22.64 6.37 -19.82
C LYS A 241 -21.98 7.05 -21.02
N LEU A 242 -21.88 8.37 -20.96
CA LEU A 242 -21.40 9.24 -22.03
C LEU A 242 -20.07 9.88 -21.61
N SER A 243 -19.14 10.07 -22.55
CA SER A 243 -17.84 10.66 -22.26
C SER A 243 -17.94 12.16 -21.93
N ALA A 244 -19.01 12.82 -22.38
CA ALA A 244 -19.28 14.23 -22.09
C ALA A 244 -20.15 14.46 -20.83
N ASP A 245 -20.55 13.42 -20.10
CA ASP A 245 -21.22 13.57 -18.79
C ASP A 245 -20.14 13.74 -17.72
N LEU A 246 -19.70 14.99 -17.56
CA LEU A 246 -18.54 15.35 -16.73
C LEU A 246 -18.89 15.46 -15.25
N ASN A 247 -20.17 15.64 -14.91
CA ASN A 247 -20.63 15.65 -13.52
C ASN A 247 -21.21 14.30 -13.04
N GLY A 248 -21.38 13.33 -13.96
CA GLY A 248 -21.80 11.96 -13.64
C GLY A 248 -23.28 11.83 -13.24
N ASN A 249 -24.14 12.79 -13.61
CA ASN A 249 -25.57 12.73 -13.29
C ASN A 249 -26.39 11.87 -14.26
N GLY A 250 -25.76 11.33 -15.31
CA GLY A 250 -26.36 10.45 -16.31
C GLY A 250 -26.95 11.16 -17.53
N VAL A 251 -26.81 12.49 -17.67
CA VAL A 251 -27.26 13.27 -18.82
C VAL A 251 -26.24 14.34 -19.20
N VAL A 252 -25.97 14.51 -20.50
CA VAL A 252 -25.09 15.58 -20.99
C VAL A 252 -25.91 16.85 -21.17
N ASP A 253 -25.69 17.86 -20.33
CA ASP A 253 -26.45 19.11 -20.36
C ASP A 253 -25.58 20.37 -20.15
N LEU A 254 -26.23 21.50 -19.80
CA LEU A 254 -25.53 22.76 -19.57
C LEU A 254 -24.59 22.72 -18.36
N GLY A 255 -24.80 21.80 -17.41
CA GLY A 255 -23.90 21.56 -16.29
C GLY A 255 -22.54 21.04 -16.77
N ASP A 256 -22.54 20.07 -17.69
CA ASP A 256 -21.30 19.54 -18.28
C ASP A 256 -20.63 20.57 -19.17
N LEU A 257 -21.40 21.30 -19.96
CA LEU A 257 -20.87 22.40 -20.77
C LEU A 257 -20.21 23.48 -19.92
N ALA A 258 -20.78 23.81 -18.76
CA ALA A 258 -20.15 24.75 -17.83
C ALA A 258 -18.82 24.21 -17.28
N ILE A 259 -18.74 22.90 -16.98
CA ILE A 259 -17.49 22.25 -16.55
C ILE A 259 -16.44 22.33 -17.67
N LEU A 260 -16.78 21.92 -18.88
CA LEU A 260 -15.85 21.94 -20.02
C LEU A 260 -15.34 23.36 -20.30
N LEU A 261 -16.25 24.36 -20.35
CA LEU A 261 -15.86 25.75 -20.58
C LEU A 261 -15.04 26.35 -19.44
N SER A 262 -15.24 25.88 -18.20
CA SER A 262 -14.40 26.30 -17.06
C SER A 262 -12.95 25.83 -17.17
N ALA A 263 -12.73 24.73 -17.90
CA ALA A 263 -11.42 24.17 -18.19
C ALA A 263 -10.89 24.58 -19.58
N TRP A 264 -11.56 25.49 -20.29
CA TRP A 264 -11.19 25.83 -21.68
C TRP A 264 -9.73 26.28 -21.82
N GLY A 265 -9.00 25.66 -22.76
CA GLY A 265 -7.59 25.96 -23.04
C GLY A 265 -6.62 25.46 -21.97
N THR A 266 -7.10 24.75 -20.95
CA THR A 266 -6.22 24.05 -20.02
C THR A 266 -5.62 22.83 -20.71
N SER A 267 -4.36 22.53 -20.40
CA SER A 267 -3.63 21.40 -20.96
C SER A 267 -2.72 20.77 -19.91
N CYS A 268 -2.41 19.50 -20.08
CA CYS A 268 -1.29 18.87 -19.40
C CYS A 268 0.02 19.27 -20.09
N GLY A 269 0.90 19.98 -19.39
CA GLY A 269 2.19 20.44 -19.94
C GLY A 269 2.87 21.48 -19.07
#